data_AF-A0A972CPQ4-F1
#
_entry.id   AF-A0A972CPQ4-F1
#
_cell.length_a   1.000
_cell.length_b   1.000
_cell.length_c   1.000
_cell.angle_alpha   90.00
_cell.angle_beta   90.00
_cell.angle_gamma   90.00
#
_symmetry.space_group_name_H-M   'P 1'
#
loop_
_entity.id
_entity.type
_entity.pdbx_description
1 polymer ?
#
loop_
_entity_poly.entity_id
_entity_poly.type
_entity_poly.pdbx_seq_one_letter_code
_entity_poly.pdbx_strand_id
1 'polypeptide(L)'
;MWELIKKRIKFQPTRDNNYYWGLALLQAGILTIFWYLKFDLFEPLSFLITFLICGWGFVLLWKSDNDLRFKQAQTRIEQLERELLYTKLMITPAHLLKRNRR
;
A
#
# COMPACT_ATOMS: atom_id res chain seq x y z
N MET A 1 -9.98 25.52 11.37
CA MET A 1 -10.21 24.11 11.80
C MET A 1 -10.15 23.13 10.62
N TRP A 2 -10.82 23.44 9.49
CA TRP A 2 -10.79 22.65 8.25
C TRP A 2 -9.40 22.43 7.61
N GLU A 3 -8.56 23.48 7.60
CA GLU A 3 -7.17 23.43 7.09
C GLU A 3 -6.26 22.44 7.86
N LEU A 4 -6.48 22.27 9.16
CA LEU A 4 -5.70 21.34 9.99
C LEU A 4 -6.06 19.87 9.73
N ILE A 5 -7.31 19.60 9.38
CA ILE A 5 -7.81 18.27 9.03
C ILE A 5 -7.22 17.84 7.68
N LYS A 6 -7.19 18.74 6.68
CA LYS A 6 -6.54 18.48 5.38
C LYS A 6 -5.04 18.17 5.50
N LYS A 7 -4.33 18.84 6.41
CA LYS A 7 -2.89 18.62 6.59
C LYS A 7 -2.55 17.26 7.21
N ARG A 8 -3.45 16.69 8.02
CA ARG A 8 -3.29 15.34 8.61
C ARG A 8 -3.80 14.24 7.70
N ILE A 9 -4.86 14.49 6.94
CA ILE A 9 -5.36 13.56 5.93
C ILE A 9 -4.48 13.75 4.68
N LYS A 10 -3.30 13.11 4.67
CA LYS A 10 -2.53 12.90 3.43
C LYS A 10 -3.35 11.98 2.52
N PHE A 11 -4.36 12.55 1.88
CA PHE A 11 -5.11 11.87 0.83
C PHE A 11 -4.13 11.68 -0.33
N GLN A 12 -3.66 10.45 -0.50
CA GLN A 12 -2.74 10.07 -1.55
C GLN A 12 -3.57 9.43 -2.66
N PRO A 13 -3.97 10.18 -3.71
CA PRO A 13 -4.83 9.64 -4.77
C PRO A 13 -4.19 8.48 -5.55
N THR A 14 -2.89 8.23 -5.37
CA THR A 14 -2.16 7.08 -5.91
C THR A 14 -2.32 5.79 -5.12
N ARG A 15 -2.95 5.83 -3.94
CA ARG A 15 -3.14 4.64 -3.08
C ARG A 15 -4.39 3.87 -3.51
N ASP A 16 -4.31 2.54 -3.44
CA ASP A 16 -5.35 1.64 -3.93
C ASP A 16 -6.67 1.80 -3.15
N ASN A 17 -7.81 1.49 -3.78
CA ASN A 17 -9.14 1.57 -3.18
C ASN A 17 -9.24 0.69 -1.91
N ASN A 18 -8.51 -0.43 -1.89
CA ASN A 18 -8.39 -1.32 -0.73
C ASN A 18 -7.86 -0.59 0.52
N TYR A 19 -6.97 0.40 0.36
CA TYR A 19 -6.49 1.20 1.47
C TYR A 19 -7.63 1.98 2.13
N TYR A 20 -8.42 2.68 1.32
CA TYR A 20 -9.50 3.53 1.83
C TYR A 20 -10.63 2.72 2.45
N TRP A 21 -10.97 1.58 1.85
CA TRP A 21 -11.93 0.64 2.43
C TRP A 21 -11.45 0.04 3.75
N GLY A 22 -10.19 -0.37 3.82
CA GLY A 22 -9.61 -0.87 5.06
C GLY A 22 -9.65 0.18 6.18
N LEU A 23 -9.34 1.44 5.85
CA LEU A 23 -9.35 2.55 6.80
C LEU A 23 -10.77 2.90 7.27
N ALA A 24 -11.76 2.88 6.36
CA ALA A 24 -13.15 3.10 6.68
C ALA A 24 -13.71 2.01 7.62
N LEU A 25 -13.37 0.74 7.36
CA LEU A 25 -13.78 -0.37 8.22
C LEU A 25 -13.18 -0.28 9.62
N LEU A 26 -11.91 0.12 9.75
CA LEU A 26 -11.31 0.34 11.08
C LEU A 26 -12.01 1.48 11.83
N GLN A 27 -12.34 2.58 11.15
CA GLN A 27 -13.10 3.67 11.76
C GLN A 27 -14.49 3.21 12.20
N ALA A 28 -15.19 2.44 11.35
CA ALA A 28 -16.49 1.87 11.69
C ALA A 28 -16.38 0.92 12.90
N GLY A 29 -15.37 0.06 12.93
CA GLY A 29 -15.09 -0.84 14.05
C GLY A 29 -14.80 -0.09 15.36
N ILE A 30 -14.05 1.01 15.30
CA ILE A 30 -13.81 1.86 16.48
C ILE A 30 -15.13 2.49 16.96
N LEU A 31 -15.95 3.02 16.04
CA LEU A 31 -17.25 3.61 16.37
C LEU A 31 -18.21 2.59 16.99
N THR A 32 -18.21 1.35 16.51
CA THR A 32 -19.04 0.28 17.11
C THR A 32 -18.57 -0.07 18.51
N ILE A 33 -17.25 -0.12 18.79
CA ILE A 33 -16.74 -0.32 20.16
C ILE A 33 -17.26 0.78 21.08
N PHE A 34 -17.16 2.05 20.68
CA PHE A 34 -17.67 3.18 21.47
C PHE A 34 -19.18 3.09 21.71
N TRP A 35 -19.93 2.66 20.69
CA TRP A 35 -21.38 2.45 20.82
C TRP A 35 -21.68 1.36 21.85
N TYR A 36 -21.06 0.18 21.74
CA TYR A 36 -21.30 -0.91 22.67
C TYR A 36 -20.92 -0.56 24.10
N LEU A 37 -19.83 0.20 24.30
CA LEU A 37 -19.39 0.66 25.61
C LEU A 37 -20.35 1.67 26.25
N LYS A 38 -21.03 2.50 25.43
CA LYS A 38 -22.01 3.48 25.91
C LYS A 38 -23.31 2.85 26.39
N PHE A 39 -23.76 1.77 25.74
CA PHE A 39 -25.04 1.14 26.05
C PHE A 39 -24.91 -0.12 26.93
N ASP A 40 -23.69 -0.54 27.26
CA ASP A 40 -23.41 -1.76 28.04
C ASP A 40 -23.91 -3.06 27.33
N LEU A 41 -23.90 -3.06 26.00
CA LEU A 41 -24.32 -4.19 25.14
C LEU A 41 -23.13 -5.07 24.70
N PHE A 42 -22.17 -5.31 25.59
CA PHE A 42 -20.98 -6.09 25.25
C PHE A 42 -21.25 -7.61 25.25
N GLU A 43 -22.12 -8.02 24.33
CA GLU A 43 -22.41 -9.43 24.08
C GLU A 43 -21.31 -10.09 23.22
N PRO A 44 -21.07 -11.40 23.36
CA PRO A 44 -20.02 -12.11 22.62
C PRO A 44 -20.16 -11.99 21.10
N LEU A 45 -21.40 -11.93 20.60
CA LEU A 45 -21.70 -11.81 19.17
C LEU A 45 -21.35 -10.41 18.64
N SER A 46 -21.68 -9.35 19.39
CA SER A 46 -21.30 -7.98 19.09
C SER A 46 -19.78 -7.80 19.04
N PHE A 47 -19.07 -8.44 19.98
CA PHE A 47 -17.61 -8.48 19.98
C PHE A 47 -17.06 -9.18 18.73
N LEU A 48 -17.60 -10.35 18.38
CA LEU A 48 -17.16 -11.10 17.19
C LEU A 48 -17.35 -10.29 15.90
N ILE A 49 -18.51 -9.67 15.72
CA ILE A 49 -18.77 -8.83 14.54
C ILE A 49 -17.76 -7.68 14.46
N THR A 50 -17.54 -6.99 15.58
CA THR A 50 -16.59 -5.88 15.65
C THR A 50 -15.16 -6.34 15.38
N PHE A 51 -14.77 -7.49 15.91
CA PHE A 51 -13.48 -8.10 15.65
C PHE A 51 -13.29 -8.45 14.17
N LEU A 52 -14.31 -9.01 13.51
CA LEU A 52 -14.27 -9.32 12.09
C LEU A 52 -14.17 -8.07 11.21
N ILE A 53 -14.91 -7.01 11.55
CA ILE A 53 -14.82 -5.72 10.84
C ILE A 53 -13.41 -5.14 10.96
N CYS A 54 -12.84 -5.12 12.17
CA CYS A 54 -11.50 -4.64 12.41
C CYS A 54 -10.44 -5.51 11.70
N GLY A 55 -10.57 -6.83 11.80
CA GLY A 55 -9.67 -7.79 11.17
C GLY A 55 -9.68 -7.68 9.66
N TRP A 56 -10.85 -7.58 9.03
CA TRP A 56 -10.96 -7.38 7.59
C TRP A 56 -10.41 -6.02 7.15
N GLY A 57 -10.69 -4.97 7.92
CA GLY A 57 -10.09 -3.64 7.70
C GLY A 57 -8.56 -3.69 7.71
N PHE A 58 -7.97 -4.40 8.66
CA PHE A 58 -6.53 -4.62 8.75
C PHE A 58 -5.97 -5.42 7.56
N VAL A 59 -6.64 -6.51 7.16
CA VAL A 59 -6.21 -7.32 6.00
C VAL A 59 -6.20 -6.49 4.71
N LEU A 60 -7.21 -5.64 4.49
CA LEU A 60 -7.25 -4.76 3.32
C LEU A 60 -6.12 -3.73 3.31
N LEU A 61 -5.82 -3.13 4.47
CA LEU A 61 -4.68 -2.23 4.62
C LEU A 61 -3.35 -2.94 4.36
N TRP A 62 -3.19 -4.14 4.92
CA TRP A 62 -2.00 -4.96 4.74
C TRP A 62 -1.77 -5.31 3.27
N LYS A 63 -2.82 -5.77 2.58
CA LYS A 63 -2.76 -6.07 1.15
C LYS A 63 -2.35 -4.85 0.35
N SER A 64 -3.00 -3.71 0.60
CA SER A 64 -2.67 -2.47 -0.11
C SER A 64 -1.23 -2.01 0.14
N ASP A 65 -0.70 -2.19 1.35
CA ASP A 65 0.68 -1.81 1.67
C ASP A 65 1.69 -2.73 0.95
N ASN A 66 1.43 -4.03 0.93
CA ASN A 66 2.23 -4.99 0.17
C ASN A 66 2.24 -4.66 -1.32
N ASP A 67 1.07 -4.43 -1.93
CA ASP A 67 0.99 -4.10 -3.36
C ASP A 67 1.78 -2.83 -3.70
N LEU A 68 1.74 -1.83 -2.82
CA LEU A 68 2.52 -0.61 -2.98
C LEU A 68 4.04 -0.89 -2.92
N ARG A 69 4.48 -1.66 -1.92
CA ARG A 69 5.90 -2.02 -1.74
C ARG A 69 6.42 -2.87 -2.90
N PHE A 70 5.61 -3.80 -3.40
CA PHE A 70 5.94 -4.60 -4.57
C PHE A 70 6.12 -3.74 -5.82
N LYS A 71 5.19 -2.80 -6.09
CA LYS A 71 5.33 -1.85 -7.20
C LYS A 71 6.60 -1.03 -7.09
N GLN A 72 6.89 -0.49 -5.90
CA GLN A 72 8.11 0.28 -5.66
C GLN A 72 9.37 -0.56 -5.90
N ALA A 73 9.39 -1.81 -5.43
CA ALA A 73 10.51 -2.72 -5.66
C ALA A 73 10.69 -3.01 -7.15
N GLN A 74 9.60 -3.30 -7.87
CA GLN A 74 9.64 -3.56 -9.30
C GLN A 74 10.19 -2.36 -10.08
N THR A 75 9.71 -1.15 -9.80
CA THR A 75 10.24 0.07 -10.46
C THR A 75 11.73 0.27 -10.19
N ARG A 76 12.22 -0.05 -8.99
CA ARG A 76 13.66 0.05 -8.67
C ARG A 76 14.49 -1.00 -9.41
N ILE A 77 13.99 -2.22 -9.53
CA ILE A 77 14.65 -3.29 -10.29
C ILE A 77 14.74 -2.91 -11.77
N GLU A 78 13.64 -2.43 -12.38
CA GLU A 78 13.63 -1.98 -13.77
C GLU A 78 14.61 -0.81 -14.02
N GLN A 79 14.76 0.10 -13.06
CA GLN A 79 15.76 1.18 -13.13
C GLN A 79 17.18 0.63 -13.10
N LEU A 80 17.47 -0.27 -12.16
CA LEU A 80 18.78 -0.93 -12.04
C LEU A 80 19.14 -1.71 -13.30
N GLU A 81 18.20 -2.47 -13.86
CA GLU A 81 18.42 -3.21 -15.11
C GLU A 81 18.75 -2.28 -16.28
N ARG A 82 18.05 -1.15 -16.40
CA ARG A 82 18.36 -0.13 -17.43
C ARG A 82 19.77 0.42 -17.23
N GLU A 83 20.14 0.82 -16.01
CA GLU A 83 21.48 1.33 -15.71
C GLU A 83 22.58 0.30 -16.02
N LEU A 84 22.34 -0.97 -15.70
CA LEU A 84 23.26 -2.07 -16.00
C LEU A 84 23.42 -2.27 -17.51
N LEU A 85 22.34 -2.20 -18.28
CA LEU A 85 22.37 -2.27 -19.75
C LEU A 85 23.13 -1.08 -20.36
N TYR A 86 22.88 0.15 -19.90
CA TYR A 86 23.61 1.33 -20.35
C TYR A 86 25.11 1.22 -20.03
N THR A 87 25.45 0.78 -18.83
CA THR A 87 26.84 0.57 -18.41
C THR A 87 27.54 -0.49 -19.26
N LYS A 88 26.86 -1.61 -19.53
CA LYS A 88 27.39 -2.67 -20.41
C LYS A 88 27.64 -2.16 -21.83
N LEU A 89 26.73 -1.36 -22.38
CA LEU A 89 26.90 -0.74 -23.70
C LEU A 89 28.11 0.22 -23.76
N MET A 90 28.37 0.98 -22.69
CA MET A 90 29.52 1.89 -22.61
C MET A 90 30.86 1.17 -22.40
N ILE A 91 30.86 0.06 -21.66
CA ILE A 91 32.07 -0.74 -21.40
C ILE A 91 32.42 -1.65 -22.58
N THR A 92 31.47 -1.93 -23.49
CA THR A 92 31.76 -2.76 -24.67
C THR A 92 32.72 -2.02 -25.60
N PRO A 93 33.97 -2.48 -25.77
CA PRO A 93 34.93 -1.76 -26.59
C PRO A 93 34.53 -1.83 -28.07
N ALA A 94 34.66 -0.70 -28.78
CA ALA A 94 34.25 -0.53 -30.18
C ALA A 94 34.83 -1.58 -31.16
N HIS A 95 35.91 -2.26 -30.78
CA HIS A 95 36.53 -3.32 -31.58
C HIS A 95 35.68 -4.62 -31.65
N LEU A 96 34.77 -4.87 -30.71
CA LEU A 96 33.87 -6.04 -30.74
C LEU A 96 32.63 -5.81 -31.62
N LEU A 97 32.20 -4.56 -31.82
CA LEU A 97 31.09 -4.20 -32.72
C LEU A 97 31.44 -4.42 -34.20
N LYS A 98 32.74 -4.44 -34.54
CA LYS A 98 33.22 -4.65 -35.92
C LYS A 98 33.26 -6.12 -36.34
N ARG A 99 33.22 -7.06 -35.38
CA ARG A 99 33.39 -8.50 -35.64
C ARG A 99 32.10 -9.19 -36.11
N ASN A 100 30.93 -8.56 -35.97
CA ASN A 100 29.63 -9.12 -36.35
C ASN A 100 29.10 -8.61 -37.72
N ARG A 101 30.00 -8.17 -38.61
CA ARG A 101 29.70 -7.86 -40.02
C ARG A 101 30.50 -8.79 -40.95
N ARG A 102 30.30 -10.10 -40.83
CA ARG A 102 30.59 -11.08 -41.89
C ARG A 102 29.59 -12.20 -41.81
#